data_AF-A0A4R6TJI8-F1
#
_entry.id   AF-A0A4R6TJI8-F1
#
_cell.length_a   1.000
_cell.length_b   1.000
_cell.length_c   1.000
_cell.angle_alpha   90.00
_cell.angle_beta   90.00
_cell.angle_gamma   90.00
#
_symmetry.space_group_name_H-M   'P 1'
#
loop_
_entity.id
_entity.type
_entity.pdbx_description
1 polymer ?
#
loop_
_entity_poly.entity_id
_entity_poly.type
_entity_poly.pdbx_seq_one_letter_code
_entity_poly.pdbx_strand_id
1 'polypeptide(L)'
;MRLYNLKYIFLSGMLLFAVASCNNDDNGMDPEQIAMPTCDDGIMNGDETGVDCGGTCAPCDDGEAMAPDFSGTYAQVDHMGRPGINTVLSADMEGMPSVKDAFNVTVPSQMVAEFQAGFEARLEQYHDVYAIKLGLDPADVNYQNNILNLDATTLTTVLAADVLQVAPDEVTTYYNGTVGLTGRALTDDVIDISLILLFGGETGDRFSGQDTDNDGMADLPRLTSDGVSLTATIDAEFPYVSNPQ
;
A
#
# COMPACT_ATOMS: atom_id res chain seq x y z
N MET A 1 58.28 27.70 8.45
CA MET A 1 57.39 26.78 9.18
C MET A 1 56.74 25.86 8.16
N ARG A 2 56.83 24.55 8.39
CA ARG A 2 56.64 23.49 7.36
C ARG A 2 55.19 23.38 6.89
N LEU A 3 54.97 23.45 5.57
CA LEU A 3 53.70 23.22 4.84
C LEU A 3 53.09 21.82 5.03
N TYR A 4 53.79 20.91 5.72
CA TYR A 4 53.33 19.55 5.97
C TYR A 4 52.14 19.49 6.94
N ASN A 5 52.01 20.42 7.89
CA ASN A 5 50.91 20.41 8.86
C ASN A 5 49.57 20.84 8.23
N LEU A 6 49.59 21.60 7.12
CA LEU A 6 48.37 22.07 6.46
C LEU A 6 47.66 20.94 5.70
N LYS A 7 48.42 19.97 5.15
CA LYS A 7 47.88 18.79 4.48
C LYS A 7 47.15 17.86 5.44
N TYR A 8 47.68 17.65 6.65
CA TYR A 8 47.04 16.80 7.66
C TYR A 8 45.80 17.47 8.28
N ILE A 9 45.76 18.81 8.37
CA ILE A 9 44.56 19.55 8.81
C ILE A 9 43.43 19.45 7.78
N PHE A 10 43.74 19.58 6.48
CA PHE A 10 42.74 19.42 5.42
C PHE A 10 42.20 17.99 5.31
N LEU A 11 43.07 16.98 5.46
CA LEU A 11 42.68 15.57 5.41
C LEU A 11 41.88 15.14 6.66
N SER A 12 42.20 15.70 7.83
CA SER A 12 41.44 15.49 9.07
C SER A 12 40.09 16.21 9.09
N GLY A 13 39.99 17.40 8.48
CA GLY A 13 38.73 18.12 8.35
C GLY A 13 37.74 17.46 7.38
N MET A 14 38.26 16.85 6.31
CA MET A 14 37.45 16.15 5.31
C MET A 14 36.91 14.80 5.84
N LEU A 15 37.62 14.15 6.77
CA LEU A 15 37.15 12.94 7.46
C LEU A 15 36.07 13.25 8.53
N LEU A 16 36.14 14.43 9.17
CA LEU A 16 35.12 14.92 10.12
C LEU A 16 33.82 15.37 9.43
N PHE A 17 33.89 15.85 8.19
CA PHE A 17 32.69 16.12 7.37
C PHE A 17 32.06 14.85 6.77
N ALA A 18 32.84 13.77 6.58
CA ALA A 18 32.33 12.52 6.03
C ALA A 18 31.57 11.64 7.05
N VAL A 19 31.76 11.86 8.36
CA VAL A 19 31.05 11.11 9.42
C VAL A 19 29.84 11.86 10.01
N ALA A 20 29.60 13.11 9.58
CA ALA A 20 28.44 13.90 9.99
C ALA A 20 27.31 13.89 8.94
N SER A 21 27.42 13.08 7.90
CA SER A 21 26.41 12.95 6.84
C SER A 21 25.83 11.55 6.79
N CYS A 22 25.44 11.01 7.94
CA CYS A 22 24.23 10.19 8.00
C CYS A 22 23.11 11.17 8.35
N ASN A 23 22.52 11.81 7.33
CA ASN A 23 21.20 12.37 7.52
C ASN A 23 20.29 11.14 7.61
N ASN A 24 19.84 10.80 8.81
CA ASN A 24 18.74 9.86 8.93
C ASN A 24 17.53 10.57 8.34
N ASP A 25 17.19 10.27 7.08
CA ASP A 25 16.00 10.76 6.41
C ASP A 25 14.68 10.26 7.05
N ASP A 26 14.78 9.39 8.07
CA ASP A 26 13.64 8.87 8.83
C ASP A 26 13.26 9.69 10.08
N ASN A 27 14.00 10.76 10.41
CA ASN A 27 13.72 11.60 11.59
C ASN A 27 12.85 12.83 11.27
N GLY A 28 12.17 12.83 10.12
CA GLY A 28 11.28 13.92 9.68
C GLY A 28 9.80 13.72 10.02
N MET A 29 9.39 12.54 10.49
CA MET A 29 8.11 12.37 11.17
C MET A 29 8.41 12.23 12.66
N ASP A 30 8.49 13.37 13.33
CA ASP A 30 8.12 13.39 14.74
C ASP A 30 6.68 12.84 14.84
N PRO A 31 6.38 11.82 15.64
CA PRO A 31 5.00 11.39 15.89
C PRO A 31 4.21 12.42 16.74
N GLU A 32 4.79 13.56 17.11
CA GLU A 32 4.03 14.73 17.54
C GLU A 32 3.35 15.37 16.32
N GLN A 33 2.04 15.29 16.10
CA GLN A 33 0.97 15.41 17.06
C GLN A 33 -0.27 14.69 16.52
N ILE A 34 -0.77 13.70 17.26
CA ILE A 34 -2.23 13.57 17.36
C ILE A 34 -2.65 14.81 18.16
N ALA A 35 -2.94 15.92 17.48
CA ALA A 35 -3.45 17.11 18.13
C ALA A 35 -4.67 16.68 18.96
N MET A 36 -4.64 16.94 20.26
CA MET A 36 -5.82 16.66 21.08
C MET A 36 -6.98 17.46 20.48
N PRO A 37 -8.16 16.86 20.34
CA PRO A 37 -9.29 17.54 19.73
C PRO A 37 -9.61 18.82 20.51
N THR A 38 -9.65 19.96 19.83
CA THR A 38 -9.96 21.27 20.42
C THR A 38 -10.98 22.01 19.57
N CYS A 39 -11.89 22.73 20.23
CA CYS A 39 -12.99 23.45 19.59
C CYS A 39 -12.58 24.76 18.89
N ASP A 40 -11.31 24.89 18.49
CA ASP A 40 -10.73 26.09 17.88
C ASP A 40 -9.45 25.80 17.06
N ASP A 41 -9.24 24.56 16.62
CA ASP A 41 -8.06 24.16 15.83
C ASP A 41 -8.27 24.18 14.32
N GLY A 42 -9.50 24.43 13.85
CA GLY A 42 -9.85 24.50 12.44
C GLY A 42 -10.02 23.12 11.80
N ILE A 43 -10.06 22.04 12.58
CA ILE A 43 -10.16 20.66 12.11
C ILE A 43 -11.37 20.00 12.75
N MET A 44 -12.29 19.45 11.95
CA MET A 44 -13.40 18.67 12.49
C MET A 44 -12.90 17.34 13.09
N ASN A 45 -12.77 17.26 14.41
CA ASN A 45 -12.23 16.11 15.13
C ASN A 45 -13.00 15.84 16.45
N GLY A 46 -12.62 14.80 17.21
CA GLY A 46 -13.29 14.48 18.48
C GLY A 46 -14.77 14.10 18.33
N ASP A 47 -15.67 14.78 19.04
CA ASP A 47 -17.13 14.58 18.99
C ASP A 47 -17.89 15.71 18.27
N GLU A 48 -17.16 16.55 17.52
CA GLU A 48 -17.70 17.67 16.76
C GLU A 48 -18.67 17.24 15.64
N THR A 49 -19.65 18.11 15.36
CA THR A 49 -20.61 17.91 14.25
C THR A 49 -20.40 18.90 13.10
N GLY A 50 -19.45 19.82 13.25
CA GLY A 50 -18.89 20.71 12.23
C GLY A 50 -17.48 21.14 12.64
N VAL A 51 -16.75 21.87 11.79
CA VAL A 51 -15.39 22.35 12.14
C VAL A 51 -15.45 23.21 13.40
N ASP A 52 -14.74 22.82 14.46
CA ASP A 52 -14.68 23.54 15.74
C ASP A 52 -16.04 23.71 16.47
N CYS A 53 -17.06 22.90 16.13
CA CYS A 53 -18.41 23.05 16.70
C CYS A 53 -19.18 21.72 16.81
N GLY A 54 -20.15 21.67 17.74
CA GLY A 54 -20.96 20.48 18.01
C GLY A 54 -20.33 19.53 19.02
N GLY A 55 -21.10 18.53 19.46
CA GLY A 55 -20.65 17.60 20.52
C GLY A 55 -20.40 18.31 21.85
N THR A 56 -19.16 18.21 22.35
CA THR A 56 -18.69 18.92 23.55
C THR A 56 -18.36 20.39 23.31
N CYS A 57 -18.24 20.81 22.06
CA CYS A 57 -18.00 22.19 21.64
C CYS A 57 -19.29 23.03 21.57
N ALA A 58 -19.16 24.31 21.24
CA ALA A 58 -20.33 25.17 21.06
C ALA A 58 -21.23 24.60 19.95
N PRO A 59 -22.57 24.67 20.07
CA PRO A 59 -23.48 24.21 19.02
C PRO A 59 -23.14 24.89 17.69
N CYS A 60 -23.11 24.12 16.60
CA CYS A 60 -22.95 24.70 15.28
C CYS A 60 -24.13 25.60 14.93
N ASP A 61 -23.87 26.82 14.46
CA ASP A 61 -24.91 27.69 13.93
C ASP A 61 -25.46 27.11 12.62
N ASP A 62 -26.78 27.13 12.48
CA ASP A 62 -27.57 26.47 11.42
C ASP A 62 -27.25 26.89 9.96
N GLY A 63 -26.24 27.72 9.74
CA GLY A 63 -25.82 28.24 8.44
C GLY A 63 -24.31 28.23 8.17
N GLU A 64 -23.48 27.81 9.13
CA GLU A 64 -22.02 27.81 9.00
C GLU A 64 -21.43 26.42 9.23
N ALA A 65 -21.91 25.43 8.47
CA ALA A 65 -21.01 24.41 8.00
C ALA A 65 -20.00 25.14 7.11
N MET A 66 -18.94 25.69 7.71
CA MET A 66 -17.80 26.27 6.99
C MET A 66 -17.40 25.24 5.95
N ALA A 67 -17.64 25.56 4.68
CA ALA A 67 -17.19 24.71 3.60
C ALA A 67 -15.69 24.48 3.83
N PRO A 68 -15.19 23.24 3.73
CA PRO A 68 -13.79 22.95 3.98
C PRO A 68 -12.93 23.96 3.22
N ASP A 69 -12.14 24.75 3.94
CA ASP A 69 -11.32 25.79 3.33
C ASP A 69 -10.13 25.13 2.65
N PHE A 70 -10.21 25.03 1.33
CA PHE A 70 -9.12 24.53 0.50
C PHE A 70 -8.09 25.62 0.16
N SER A 71 -8.08 26.77 0.84
CA SER A 71 -7.03 27.76 0.70
C SER A 71 -5.76 27.29 1.41
N GLY A 72 -4.67 27.13 0.66
CA GLY A 72 -3.43 26.60 1.21
C GLY A 72 -2.36 26.37 0.15
N THR A 73 -1.12 26.19 0.58
CA THR A 73 -0.04 25.68 -0.28
C THR A 73 -0.01 24.17 -0.14
N TYR A 74 -0.56 23.47 -1.13
CA TYR A 74 -0.48 22.02 -1.19
C TYR A 74 0.92 21.63 -1.65
N ALA A 75 1.62 20.85 -0.83
CA ALA A 75 2.77 20.08 -1.28
C ALA A 75 2.29 18.67 -1.60
N GLN A 76 2.69 18.15 -2.75
CA GLN A 76 2.50 16.73 -3.02
C GLN A 76 3.39 15.97 -2.05
N VAL A 77 2.78 15.26 -1.11
CA VAL A 77 3.48 14.30 -0.25
C VAL A 77 3.56 12.97 -0.99
N ASP A 78 4.58 12.18 -0.66
CA ASP A 78 4.68 10.80 -1.12
C ASP A 78 3.33 10.10 -0.88
N HIS A 79 2.76 9.57 -1.97
CA HIS A 79 1.67 8.66 -1.86
C HIS A 79 2.29 7.38 -1.31
N MET A 80 2.24 7.17 0.01
CA MET A 80 2.55 5.89 0.65
C MET A 80 1.62 4.84 0.06
N GLY A 81 1.97 4.38 -1.15
CA GLY A 81 1.20 3.46 -1.94
C GLY A 81 1.10 2.16 -1.18
N ARG A 82 0.06 1.38 -1.46
CA ARG A 82 -0.15 0.06 -0.87
C ARG A 82 1.16 -0.75 -0.91
N PRO A 83 1.84 -0.98 0.25
CA PRO A 83 3.19 -1.53 0.25
C PRO A 83 3.26 -2.89 -0.43
N GLY A 84 2.19 -3.69 -0.32
CA GLY A 84 2.07 -5.00 -0.97
C GLY A 84 2.08 -4.91 -2.51
N ILE A 85 1.28 -4.03 -3.11
CA ILE A 85 1.19 -3.91 -4.58
C ILE A 85 2.53 -3.40 -5.13
N ASN A 86 3.09 -2.37 -4.52
CA ASN A 86 4.37 -1.80 -4.95
C ASN A 86 5.52 -2.81 -4.79
N THR A 87 5.45 -3.67 -3.75
CA THR A 87 6.43 -4.75 -3.56
C THR A 87 6.32 -5.84 -4.62
N VAL A 88 5.11 -6.21 -5.03
CA VAL A 88 4.87 -7.32 -5.96
C VAL A 88 5.02 -6.86 -7.42
N LEU A 89 4.47 -5.71 -7.81
CA LEU A 89 4.39 -5.32 -9.22
C LEU A 89 5.48 -4.33 -9.63
N SER A 90 5.91 -3.44 -8.72
CA SER A 90 6.92 -2.41 -9.00
C SER A 90 8.33 -2.86 -8.59
N ALA A 91 8.85 -3.97 -9.09
CA ALA A 91 10.24 -4.31 -8.77
C ALA A 91 11.23 -3.49 -9.62
N ASP A 92 12.25 -2.99 -8.95
CA ASP A 92 13.34 -2.23 -9.56
C ASP A 92 14.13 -3.16 -10.48
N MET A 93 14.24 -2.79 -11.75
CA MET A 93 15.16 -3.44 -12.66
C MET A 93 16.57 -2.94 -12.35
N GLU A 94 17.55 -3.85 -12.23
CA GLU A 94 18.94 -3.49 -11.95
C GLU A 94 19.44 -2.38 -12.89
N GLY A 95 19.86 -1.26 -12.32
CA GLY A 95 20.41 -0.12 -13.07
C GLY A 95 19.38 0.88 -13.63
N MET A 96 18.09 0.73 -13.31
CA MET A 96 17.05 1.73 -13.60
C MET A 96 16.64 2.50 -12.34
N PRO A 97 16.06 3.72 -12.46
CA PRO A 97 15.43 4.41 -11.34
C PRO A 97 14.45 3.48 -10.63
N SER A 98 14.39 3.58 -9.29
CA SER A 98 13.46 2.79 -8.48
C SER A 98 12.04 3.01 -8.99
N VAL A 99 11.42 1.95 -9.52
CA VAL A 99 10.03 1.99 -10.00
C VAL A 99 9.12 2.24 -8.80
N LYS A 100 9.54 1.77 -7.62
CA LYS A 100 8.85 2.02 -6.35
C LYS A 100 8.84 3.50 -6.00
N ASP A 101 10.00 4.15 -6.09
CA ASP A 101 10.12 5.58 -5.75
C ASP A 101 9.39 6.43 -6.78
N ALA A 102 9.42 6.03 -8.05
CA ALA A 102 8.68 6.69 -9.11
C ALA A 102 7.16 6.59 -8.88
N PHE A 103 6.66 5.41 -8.49
CA PHE A 103 5.25 5.19 -8.19
C PHE A 103 4.74 6.11 -7.08
N ASN A 104 5.53 6.23 -6.02
CA ASN A 104 5.27 7.05 -4.84
C ASN A 104 5.12 8.57 -5.12
N VAL A 105 5.78 9.08 -6.17
CA VAL A 105 5.78 10.52 -6.51
C VAL A 105 5.00 10.87 -7.77
N THR A 106 4.47 9.88 -8.48
CA THR A 106 3.75 10.10 -9.74
C THR A 106 2.38 10.73 -9.46
N VAL A 107 2.01 11.73 -10.27
CA VAL A 107 0.68 12.36 -10.17
C VAL A 107 -0.39 11.30 -10.44
N PRO A 108 -1.47 11.20 -9.62
CA PRO A 108 -2.51 10.18 -9.81
C PRO A 108 -3.09 10.08 -11.22
N SER A 109 -3.23 11.20 -11.92
CA SER A 109 -3.72 11.24 -13.30
C SER A 109 -2.76 10.64 -14.33
N GLN A 110 -1.50 10.41 -13.97
CA GLN A 110 -0.44 9.85 -14.82
C GLN A 110 -0.11 8.40 -14.47
N MET A 111 -0.52 7.89 -13.30
CA MET A 111 -0.08 6.58 -12.80
C MET A 111 -0.47 5.43 -13.74
N VAL A 112 -1.70 5.41 -14.25
CA VAL A 112 -2.14 4.35 -15.18
C VAL A 112 -1.27 4.34 -16.45
N ALA A 113 -0.98 5.51 -17.01
CA ALA A 113 -0.19 5.63 -18.22
C ALA A 113 1.27 5.18 -18.02
N GLU A 114 1.82 5.41 -16.82
CA GLU A 114 3.22 5.10 -16.51
C GLU A 114 3.42 3.63 -16.07
N PHE A 115 2.48 3.06 -15.30
CA PHE A 115 2.72 1.78 -14.60
C PHE A 115 1.91 0.59 -15.09
N GLN A 116 0.73 0.80 -15.70
CA GLN A 116 -0.18 -0.31 -16.04
C GLN A 116 0.50 -1.38 -16.90
N ALA A 117 1.19 -0.98 -17.97
CA ALA A 117 1.86 -1.91 -18.87
C ALA A 117 3.00 -2.67 -18.17
N GLY A 118 3.73 -2.02 -17.26
CA GLY A 118 4.78 -2.66 -16.47
C GLY A 118 4.21 -3.68 -15.48
N PHE A 119 3.08 -3.36 -14.86
CA PHE A 119 2.38 -4.25 -13.92
C PHE A 119 1.84 -5.49 -14.63
N GLU A 120 1.23 -5.31 -15.82
CA GLU A 120 0.76 -6.43 -16.65
C GLU A 120 1.93 -7.32 -17.09
N ALA A 121 3.02 -6.74 -17.61
CA ALA A 121 4.20 -7.50 -17.99
C ALA A 121 4.81 -8.28 -16.82
N ARG A 122 4.79 -7.70 -15.61
CA ARG A 122 5.27 -8.38 -14.40
C ARG A 122 4.35 -9.52 -13.97
N LEU A 123 3.05 -9.32 -14.02
CA LEU A 123 2.06 -10.36 -13.73
C LEU A 123 2.30 -11.58 -14.64
N GLU A 124 2.40 -11.36 -15.95
CA GLU A 124 2.71 -12.42 -16.91
C GLU A 124 4.06 -13.10 -16.61
N GLN A 125 5.09 -12.30 -16.29
CA GLN A 125 6.40 -12.85 -15.90
C GLN A 125 6.31 -13.81 -14.69
N TYR A 126 5.45 -13.54 -13.71
CA TYR A 126 5.27 -14.44 -12.58
C TYR A 126 4.65 -15.78 -12.99
N HIS A 127 3.65 -15.75 -13.87
CA HIS A 127 3.05 -16.96 -14.43
C HIS A 127 4.05 -17.76 -15.28
N ASP A 128 4.85 -17.08 -16.10
CA ASP A 128 5.93 -17.71 -16.90
C ASP A 128 6.97 -18.42 -16.01
N VAL A 129 7.46 -17.73 -14.97
CA VAL A 129 8.44 -18.30 -14.04
C VAL A 129 7.87 -19.52 -13.34
N TYR A 130 6.60 -19.46 -12.95
CA TYR A 130 5.90 -20.59 -12.36
C TYR A 130 5.77 -21.77 -13.34
N ALA A 131 5.39 -21.52 -14.59
CA ALA A 131 5.32 -22.53 -15.65
C ALA A 131 6.65 -23.28 -15.79
N ILE A 132 7.75 -22.52 -15.90
CA ILE A 132 9.10 -23.04 -16.07
C ILE A 132 9.50 -23.91 -14.86
N LYS A 133 9.13 -23.50 -13.64
CA LYS A 133 9.41 -24.28 -12.42
C LYS A 133 8.68 -25.61 -12.38
N LEU A 134 7.48 -25.68 -12.94
CA LEU A 134 6.69 -26.91 -13.02
C LEU A 134 6.92 -27.72 -14.29
N GLY A 135 7.71 -27.22 -15.25
CA GLY A 135 7.91 -27.87 -16.55
C GLY A 135 6.65 -27.85 -17.42
N LEU A 136 5.78 -26.86 -17.23
CA LEU A 136 4.56 -26.63 -17.99
C LEU A 136 4.81 -25.66 -19.15
N ASP A 137 3.90 -25.64 -20.13
CA ASP A 137 3.85 -24.58 -21.14
C ASP A 137 3.37 -23.28 -20.46
N PRO A 138 4.08 -22.15 -20.59
CA PRO A 138 3.62 -20.86 -20.08
C PRO A 138 2.18 -20.51 -20.49
N ALA A 139 1.78 -20.85 -21.72
CA ALA A 139 0.44 -20.59 -22.22
C ALA A 139 -0.67 -21.29 -21.41
N ASP A 140 -0.36 -22.43 -20.76
CA ASP A 140 -1.30 -23.19 -19.94
C ASP A 140 -1.49 -22.56 -18.55
N VAL A 141 -0.53 -21.75 -18.09
CA VAL A 141 -0.56 -21.11 -16.78
C VAL A 141 -0.77 -19.60 -16.81
N ASN A 142 -0.97 -19.00 -17.99
CA ASN A 142 -1.30 -17.58 -18.13
C ASN A 142 -2.41 -17.11 -17.19
N TYR A 143 -2.42 -15.80 -16.94
CA TYR A 143 -3.44 -15.15 -16.13
C TYR A 143 -4.85 -15.49 -16.65
N GLN A 144 -5.75 -15.76 -15.70
CA GLN A 144 -7.16 -15.95 -15.94
C GLN A 144 -7.92 -14.89 -15.16
N ASN A 145 -9.11 -14.53 -15.62
CA ASN A 145 -9.98 -13.63 -14.89
C ASN A 145 -10.04 -14.04 -13.41
N ASN A 146 -9.91 -13.07 -12.51
CA ASN A 146 -9.88 -13.36 -11.09
C ASN A 146 -11.30 -13.51 -10.50
N ILE A 147 -11.38 -13.68 -9.19
CA ILE A 147 -12.65 -13.77 -8.42
C ILE A 147 -13.55 -12.54 -8.54
N LEU A 148 -13.04 -11.42 -9.06
CA LEU A 148 -13.80 -10.20 -9.38
C LEU A 148 -14.16 -10.12 -10.87
N ASN A 149 -13.86 -11.16 -11.63
CA ASN A 149 -14.01 -11.25 -13.09
C ASN A 149 -13.23 -10.14 -13.83
N LEU A 150 -12.08 -9.73 -13.29
CA LEU A 150 -11.20 -8.76 -13.93
C LEU A 150 -10.13 -9.49 -14.75
N ASP A 151 -10.02 -9.13 -16.02
CA ASP A 151 -8.87 -9.53 -16.86
C ASP A 151 -7.58 -8.82 -16.39
N ALA A 152 -6.42 -9.26 -16.92
CA ALA A 152 -5.12 -8.77 -16.49
C ALA A 152 -4.99 -7.25 -16.67
N THR A 153 -5.41 -6.74 -17.83
CA THR A 153 -5.36 -5.31 -18.16
C THR A 153 -6.26 -4.49 -17.24
N THR A 154 -7.48 -4.94 -16.95
CA THR A 154 -8.41 -4.23 -16.06
C THR A 154 -7.91 -4.26 -14.62
N LEU A 155 -7.45 -5.42 -14.13
CA LEU A 155 -6.86 -5.53 -12.79
C LEU A 155 -5.68 -4.58 -12.64
N THR A 156 -4.71 -4.65 -13.55
CA THR A 156 -3.50 -3.82 -13.48
C THR A 156 -3.79 -2.34 -13.68
N THR A 157 -4.85 -1.97 -14.39
CA THR A 157 -5.34 -0.58 -14.46
C THR A 157 -5.80 -0.09 -13.10
N VAL A 158 -6.61 -0.88 -12.38
CA VAL A 158 -7.09 -0.55 -11.03
C VAL A 158 -5.92 -0.45 -10.06
N LEU A 159 -4.99 -1.41 -10.11
CA LEU A 159 -3.81 -1.43 -9.24
C LEU A 159 -2.84 -0.27 -9.54
N ALA A 160 -2.65 0.07 -10.82
CA ALA A 160 -1.79 1.19 -11.21
C ALA A 160 -2.38 2.54 -10.82
N ALA A 161 -3.71 2.70 -10.87
CA ALA A 161 -4.36 3.92 -10.42
C ALA A 161 -4.32 4.10 -8.89
N ASP A 162 -4.08 3.02 -8.14
CA ASP A 162 -4.27 2.93 -6.68
C ASP A 162 -5.66 3.44 -6.23
N VAL A 163 -6.67 3.24 -7.09
CA VAL A 163 -8.04 3.70 -6.86
C VAL A 163 -8.87 2.59 -6.25
N LEU A 164 -9.53 2.89 -5.14
CA LEU A 164 -10.60 2.08 -4.58
C LEU A 164 -11.91 2.31 -5.34
N GLN A 165 -12.70 1.26 -5.52
CA GLN A 165 -14.07 1.38 -5.98
C GLN A 165 -14.88 2.15 -4.94
N VAL A 166 -15.65 3.14 -5.40
CA VAL A 166 -16.56 3.88 -4.54
C VAL A 166 -17.84 3.07 -4.37
N ALA A 167 -18.16 2.71 -3.13
CA ALA A 167 -19.39 2.01 -2.80
C ALA A 167 -20.07 2.72 -1.61
N PRO A 168 -20.93 3.73 -1.89
CA PRO A 168 -21.46 4.63 -0.85
C PRO A 168 -22.34 3.94 0.18
N ASP A 169 -23.08 2.92 -0.25
CA ASP A 169 -24.07 2.20 0.55
C ASP A 169 -23.63 0.76 0.88
N GLU A 170 -22.43 0.35 0.45
CA GLU A 170 -21.91 -1.00 0.64
C GLU A 170 -20.85 -1.04 1.74
N VAL A 171 -20.56 -2.25 2.20
CA VAL A 171 -19.50 -2.48 3.19
C VAL A 171 -18.14 -2.11 2.59
N THR A 172 -17.36 -1.33 3.35
CA THR A 172 -15.95 -1.10 3.08
C THR A 172 -15.18 -2.39 3.34
N THR A 173 -14.74 -3.06 2.28
CA THR A 173 -14.00 -4.33 2.37
C THR A 173 -12.99 -4.42 1.24
N TYR A 174 -11.91 -5.16 1.50
CA TYR A 174 -10.95 -5.51 0.49
C TYR A 174 -11.50 -6.63 -0.41
N TYR A 175 -12.15 -7.63 0.19
CA TYR A 175 -13.01 -8.61 -0.50
C TYR A 175 -13.84 -9.40 0.51
N ASN A 176 -15.14 -9.57 0.25
CA ASN A 176 -16.05 -10.35 1.12
C ASN A 176 -16.73 -11.55 0.43
N GLY A 177 -16.27 -11.93 -0.77
CA GLY A 177 -16.92 -12.96 -1.58
C GLY A 177 -17.90 -12.43 -2.64
N THR A 178 -18.26 -11.15 -2.60
CA THR A 178 -19.21 -10.54 -3.57
C THR A 178 -18.76 -9.16 -4.02
N VAL A 179 -18.29 -8.34 -3.08
CA VAL A 179 -17.77 -6.99 -3.31
C VAL A 179 -16.29 -6.98 -2.94
N GLY A 180 -15.46 -6.26 -3.70
CA GLY A 180 -14.04 -6.12 -3.43
C GLY A 180 -13.50 -4.76 -3.86
N LEU A 181 -12.34 -4.42 -3.29
CA LEU A 181 -11.63 -3.16 -3.55
C LEU A 181 -12.46 -1.90 -3.22
N THR A 182 -13.35 -1.95 -2.23
CA THR A 182 -14.10 -0.77 -1.76
C THR A 182 -13.46 -0.11 -0.54
N GLY A 183 -12.48 -0.79 0.07
CA GLY A 183 -11.61 -0.28 1.12
C GLY A 183 -10.95 -1.43 1.85
N ARG A 184 -10.89 -1.38 3.18
CA ARG A 184 -10.44 -2.49 4.02
C ARG A 184 -11.12 -2.47 5.38
N ALA A 185 -11.62 -3.60 5.83
CA ALA A 185 -11.92 -3.84 7.23
C ALA A 185 -10.62 -4.18 7.98
N LEU A 186 -10.63 -4.03 9.31
CA LEU A 186 -9.46 -4.38 10.12
C LEU A 186 -9.17 -5.90 10.10
N THR A 187 -10.20 -6.71 9.86
CA THR A 187 -10.11 -8.16 9.74
C THR A 187 -9.67 -8.64 8.35
N ASP A 188 -9.58 -7.74 7.37
CA ASP A 188 -9.25 -8.14 6.01
C ASP A 188 -7.76 -8.51 5.89
N ASP A 189 -7.52 -9.74 5.46
CA ASP A 189 -6.20 -10.18 5.04
C ASP A 189 -5.89 -9.67 3.63
N VAL A 190 -5.35 -8.45 3.58
CA VAL A 190 -5.08 -7.76 2.32
C VAL A 190 -4.06 -8.53 1.47
N ILE A 191 -3.12 -9.25 2.08
CA ILE A 191 -2.07 -9.95 1.33
C ILE A 191 -2.66 -11.19 0.66
N ASP A 192 -3.35 -12.04 1.41
CA ASP A 192 -3.96 -13.26 0.86
C ASP A 192 -4.95 -12.93 -0.25
N ILE A 193 -5.84 -11.95 -0.05
CA ILE A 193 -6.76 -11.52 -1.10
C ILE A 193 -6.02 -10.95 -2.32
N SER A 194 -4.95 -10.18 -2.12
CA SER A 194 -4.16 -9.66 -3.26
C SER A 194 -3.53 -10.80 -4.05
N LEU A 195 -2.99 -11.80 -3.38
CA LEU A 195 -2.40 -12.99 -4.00
C LEU A 195 -3.46 -13.82 -4.73
N ILE A 196 -4.66 -13.98 -4.15
CA ILE A 196 -5.80 -14.61 -4.82
C ILE A 196 -6.20 -13.84 -6.09
N LEU A 197 -6.22 -12.49 -6.06
CA LEU A 197 -6.54 -11.68 -7.24
C LEU A 197 -5.50 -11.85 -8.37
N LEU A 198 -4.25 -12.14 -8.05
CA LEU A 198 -3.16 -12.29 -9.03
C LEU A 198 -3.03 -13.73 -9.56
N PHE A 199 -3.27 -14.72 -8.70
CA PHE A 199 -2.94 -16.13 -8.98
C PHE A 199 -4.14 -17.09 -8.89
N GLY A 200 -5.18 -16.72 -8.13
CA GLY A 200 -6.30 -17.60 -7.76
C GLY A 200 -7.29 -17.93 -8.89
N GLY A 201 -7.22 -17.23 -10.04
CA GLY A 201 -8.17 -17.42 -11.14
C GLY A 201 -9.62 -17.12 -10.75
N GLU A 202 -10.58 -17.64 -11.52
CA GLU A 202 -12.00 -17.31 -11.37
C GLU A 202 -12.60 -17.83 -10.06
N THR A 203 -12.07 -18.94 -9.55
CA THR A 203 -12.52 -19.63 -8.34
C THR A 203 -11.75 -19.22 -7.09
N GLY A 204 -10.61 -18.53 -7.24
CA GLY A 204 -9.76 -18.08 -6.15
C GLY A 204 -8.86 -19.15 -5.53
N ASP A 205 -8.96 -20.39 -6.01
CA ASP A 205 -8.23 -21.54 -5.49
C ASP A 205 -7.14 -22.05 -6.45
N ARG A 206 -6.96 -21.43 -7.62
CA ARG A 206 -5.86 -21.76 -8.54
C ARG A 206 -4.52 -21.46 -7.86
N PHE A 207 -3.61 -22.42 -7.85
CA PHE A 207 -2.31 -22.32 -7.16
C PHE A 207 -2.40 -22.13 -5.63
N SER A 208 -3.44 -22.69 -4.99
CA SER A 208 -3.61 -22.69 -3.53
C SER A 208 -2.78 -23.74 -2.78
N GLY A 209 -1.85 -24.41 -3.47
CA GLY A 209 -1.07 -25.51 -2.91
C GLY A 209 -1.86 -26.81 -2.91
N GLN A 210 -2.50 -27.12 -4.03
CA GLN A 210 -3.33 -28.32 -4.18
C GLN A 210 -2.52 -29.58 -3.82
N ASP A 211 -3.16 -30.42 -3.02
CA ASP A 211 -2.77 -31.80 -2.73
C ASP A 211 -3.42 -32.69 -3.81
N THR A 212 -2.61 -33.18 -4.74
CA THR A 212 -3.08 -33.92 -5.91
C THR A 212 -3.26 -35.41 -5.64
N ASP A 213 -2.63 -35.95 -4.60
CA ASP A 213 -2.71 -37.36 -4.22
C ASP A 213 -3.47 -37.64 -2.90
N ASN A 214 -3.95 -36.59 -2.25
CA ASN A 214 -4.67 -36.58 -0.98
C ASN A 214 -3.88 -37.20 0.18
N ASP A 215 -2.55 -37.07 0.19
CA ASP A 215 -1.70 -37.54 1.28
C ASP A 215 -1.62 -36.57 2.48
N GLY A 216 -2.23 -35.39 2.35
CA GLY A 216 -2.24 -34.32 3.34
C GLY A 216 -1.07 -33.33 3.21
N MET A 217 -0.23 -33.47 2.19
CA MET A 217 0.86 -32.57 1.84
C MET A 217 0.55 -31.83 0.53
N ALA A 218 0.93 -30.56 0.46
CA ALA A 218 0.76 -29.79 -0.78
C ALA A 218 1.78 -30.25 -1.83
N ASP A 219 1.28 -30.70 -2.99
CA ASP A 219 2.11 -31.09 -4.13
C ASP A 219 2.54 -29.89 -4.98
N LEU A 220 1.67 -28.87 -5.02
CA LEU A 220 1.89 -27.64 -5.79
C LEU A 220 2.35 -26.49 -4.89
N PRO A 221 3.13 -25.53 -5.42
CA PRO A 221 3.44 -24.31 -4.67
C PRO A 221 2.17 -23.52 -4.35
N ARG A 222 2.11 -22.97 -3.13
CA ARG A 222 1.03 -22.08 -2.70
C ARG A 222 1.40 -20.64 -3.03
N LEU A 223 0.69 -20.05 -3.99
CA LEU A 223 0.87 -18.66 -4.44
C LEU A 223 -0.27 -17.73 -4.00
N THR A 224 -1.36 -18.27 -3.46
CA THR A 224 -2.54 -17.49 -3.05
C THR A 224 -2.56 -17.10 -1.57
N SER A 225 -1.53 -17.47 -0.80
CA SER A 225 -1.47 -17.12 0.62
C SER A 225 -0.05 -16.96 1.12
N ASP A 226 0.19 -15.95 1.95
CA ASP A 226 1.47 -15.71 2.63
C ASP A 226 1.64 -16.59 3.89
N GLY A 227 0.57 -17.23 4.34
CA GLY A 227 0.54 -18.08 5.53
C GLY A 227 0.62 -17.31 6.86
N VAL A 228 0.34 -16.02 6.86
CA VAL A 228 0.39 -15.15 8.04
C VAL A 228 -1.02 -14.79 8.48
N SER A 229 -1.49 -15.39 9.57
CA SER A 229 -2.76 -15.02 10.18
C SER A 229 -2.67 -13.67 10.91
N LEU A 230 -3.80 -12.97 11.01
CA LEU A 230 -3.95 -11.82 11.89
C LEU A 230 -3.49 -12.14 13.33
N THR A 231 -2.54 -11.35 13.83
CA THR A 231 -1.97 -11.50 15.19
C THR A 231 -2.59 -10.55 16.21
N ALA A 232 -3.24 -9.48 15.76
CA ALA A 232 -3.89 -8.50 16.62
C ALA A 232 -5.31 -8.93 17.01
N THR A 233 -5.71 -8.64 18.25
CA THR A 233 -7.12 -8.77 18.64
C THR A 233 -7.85 -7.51 18.24
N ILE A 234 -8.90 -7.68 17.43
CA ILE A 234 -9.74 -6.56 16.96
C ILE A 234 -10.90 -6.41 17.92
N ASP A 235 -11.12 -5.19 18.39
CA ASP A 235 -12.25 -4.85 19.25
C ASP A 235 -13.38 -4.23 18.41
N ALA A 236 -14.62 -4.41 18.86
CA ALA A 236 -15.79 -3.76 18.29
C ALA A 236 -15.94 -2.31 18.80
N GLU A 237 -15.23 -1.94 19.87
CA GLU A 237 -15.24 -0.60 20.45
C GLU A 237 -13.88 0.10 20.31
N PHE A 238 -13.90 1.44 20.26
CA PHE A 238 -12.67 2.22 20.15
C PHE A 238 -11.83 2.13 21.44
N PRO A 239 -10.49 1.99 21.36
CA PRO A 239 -9.69 1.84 20.14
C PRO A 239 -9.83 0.42 19.57
N TYR A 240 -10.24 0.32 18.29
CA TYR A 240 -10.62 -0.91 17.59
C TYR A 240 -9.51 -1.99 17.49
N VAL A 241 -8.34 -1.75 18.07
CA VAL A 241 -7.19 -2.64 18.11
C VAL A 241 -6.68 -2.68 19.54
N SER A 242 -6.53 -3.89 20.08
CA SER A 242 -5.93 -4.09 21.40
C SER A 242 -4.48 -3.58 21.44
N ASN A 243 -4.00 -3.21 22.64
CA ASN A 243 -2.58 -2.84 22.81
C ASN A 243 -1.64 -3.88 22.17
N PRO A 244 -0.51 -3.44 21.56
CA PRO A 244 0.47 -4.33 20.99
C PRO A 244 0.99 -5.31 22.05
N GLN A 245 1.06 -6.60 21.69
CA GLN A 245 1.62 -7.67 22.54
C GLN A 245 3.15 -7.73 22.43
#